data_AF-A0AAN6Z5P9-F1
#
_entry.id   AF-A0AAN6Z5P9-F1
#
_cell.length_a   1.000
_cell.length_b   1.000
_cell.length_c   1.000
_cell.angle_alpha   90.00
_cell.angle_beta   90.00
_cell.angle_gamma   90.00
#
_symmetry.space_group_name_H-M   'P 1'
#
loop_
_entity.id
_entity.type
_entity.pdbx_description
1 polymer ?
#
loop_
_entity_poly.entity_id
_entity_poly.type
_entity_poly.pdbx_seq_one_letter_code
_entity_poly.pdbx_strand_id
1 'polypeptide(L)'
;MARIKALDDELRKRIADQKAARSKVSFKNVEEIDQKIAQLEREVERGQMKLVDEKKALAEVTSLRKLRKNFSAFDNDQKSIDDLKAKIKEIKDSLEDPEAKALSEQYNAAQAELDSIKAEQDSAFKNLTALRKERDEARSKQQATWEAMKKFKDDYHAQRKAALAWERQQREKRREREQAERERIARERRMARAQEMLAEASDPAFAEQIRRANNLVRFFDPSHVIEEKSPLVADKGLAAAAQRKVDASGFEGMRLVRKEDRDDEYLLAVKKGKKGKKSSPADAPAAITKFSCPPSVIEDCAFVGVNPPMSAAEVPEVVDKVKAKIAQWKADQPEQTRKVRLPCRPHLCYTSR
;
A
#
# COMPACT_ATOMS: atom_id res chain seq x y z
N MET A 1 6.07 38.17 71.73
CA MET A 1 7.21 37.28 72.08
C MET A 1 8.45 38.01 72.57
N ALA A 2 9.14 38.85 71.76
CA ALA A 2 10.39 39.50 72.17
C ALA A 2 10.25 40.47 73.37
N ARG A 3 9.13 41.20 73.45
CA ARG A 3 8.87 42.18 74.52
C ARG A 3 8.56 41.54 75.88
N ILE A 4 7.94 40.37 75.89
CA ILE A 4 7.67 39.60 77.12
C ILE A 4 8.97 39.07 77.70
N LYS A 5 9.86 38.54 76.84
CA LYS A 5 11.19 38.05 77.27
C LYS A 5 12.02 39.17 77.91
N ALA A 6 12.02 40.37 77.33
CA ALA A 6 12.72 41.52 77.90
C ALA A 6 12.19 41.94 79.29
N LEU A 7 10.87 41.94 79.49
CA LEU A 7 10.24 42.25 80.78
C LEU A 7 10.45 41.14 81.82
N ASP A 8 10.40 39.86 81.41
CA ASP A 8 10.72 38.73 82.29
C ASP A 8 12.20 38.76 82.73
N ASP A 9 13.12 39.15 81.85
CA ASP A 9 14.53 39.34 82.18
C ASP A 9 14.76 40.56 83.11
N GLU A 10 14.02 41.65 82.93
CA GLU A 10 14.04 42.80 83.84
C GLU A 10 13.48 42.42 85.23
N LEU A 11 12.38 41.68 85.28
CA LEU A 11 11.79 41.17 86.51
C LEU A 11 12.76 40.26 87.27
N ARG A 12 13.43 39.34 86.57
CA ARG A 12 14.44 38.44 87.15
C ARG A 12 15.62 39.22 87.74
N LYS A 13 16.11 40.24 87.04
CA LYS A 13 17.18 41.12 87.53
C LYS A 13 16.73 41.87 88.79
N ARG A 14 15.56 42.51 88.78
CA ARG A 14 15.01 43.24 89.93
C ARG A 14 14.81 42.35 91.16
N ILE A 15 14.32 41.12 90.98
CA ILE A 15 14.16 40.15 92.07
C ILE A 15 15.52 39.70 92.61
N ALA A 16 16.51 39.47 91.74
CA ALA A 16 17.86 39.10 92.15
C ALA A 16 18.53 40.24 92.94
N ASP A 17 18.38 41.48 92.47
CA ASP A 17 18.90 42.68 93.11
C ASP A 17 18.24 42.92 94.48
N GLN A 18 16.91 42.80 94.56
CA GLN A 18 16.16 42.92 95.81
C GLN A 18 16.55 41.81 96.81
N LYS A 19 16.77 40.57 96.34
CA LYS A 19 17.22 39.45 97.18
C LYS A 19 18.65 39.66 97.68
N ALA A 20 19.55 40.14 96.83
CA ALA A 20 20.94 40.46 97.18
C ALA A 20 21.05 41.67 98.11
N ALA A 21 20.10 42.59 98.05
CA ALA A 21 20.04 43.74 98.93
C ALA A 21 19.38 43.40 100.28
N ARG A 22 18.35 42.55 100.31
CA ARG A 22 17.77 42.00 101.56
C ARG A 22 18.73 41.07 102.31
N SER A 23 19.58 40.30 101.63
CA SER A 23 20.55 39.41 102.29
C SER A 23 21.66 40.15 103.05
N LYS A 24 21.90 41.43 102.72
CA LYS A 24 22.86 42.31 103.41
C LYS A 24 22.31 42.92 104.69
N VAL A 25 21.01 42.77 104.97
CA VAL A 25 20.33 43.38 106.11
C VAL A 25 19.89 42.30 107.08
N SER A 26 20.34 42.40 108.33
CA SER A 26 20.12 41.37 109.36
C SER A 26 18.73 41.40 110.02
N PHE A 27 17.89 42.38 109.69
CA PHE A 27 16.55 42.55 110.25
C PHE A 27 15.50 42.15 109.21
N LYS A 28 14.35 41.63 109.65
CA LYS A 28 13.30 41.15 108.74
C LYS A 28 12.26 42.23 108.48
N ASN A 29 11.93 43.01 109.49
CA ASN A 29 10.92 44.07 109.43
C ASN A 29 11.43 45.39 110.01
N VAL A 30 10.79 46.48 109.57
CA VAL A 30 10.99 47.84 110.11
C VAL A 30 10.68 47.88 111.61
N GLU A 31 9.68 47.14 112.05
CA GLU A 31 9.25 47.04 113.45
C GLU A 31 10.32 46.44 114.36
N GLU A 32 11.10 45.47 113.87
CA GLU A 32 12.20 44.86 114.64
C GLU A 32 13.36 45.85 114.86
N ILE A 33 13.60 46.75 113.89
CA ILE A 33 14.60 47.82 114.00
C ILE A 33 14.15 48.85 115.03
N ASP A 34 12.88 49.25 115.00
CA ASP A 34 12.32 50.23 115.94
C ASP A 34 12.32 49.67 117.38
N GLN A 35 12.02 48.39 117.58
CA GLN A 35 12.11 47.73 118.90
C GLN A 35 13.55 47.71 119.43
N LYS A 36 14.54 47.43 118.57
CA LYS A 36 15.95 47.39 118.98
C LYS A 36 16.52 48.78 119.26
N ILE A 37 16.10 49.80 118.50
CA ILE A 37 16.39 51.21 118.80
C ILE A 37 15.85 51.58 120.18
N ALA A 38 14.59 51.26 120.46
CA ALA A 38 13.96 51.57 121.74
C ALA A 38 14.61 50.82 122.93
N GLN A 39 15.12 49.60 122.72
CA GLN A 39 15.86 48.86 123.75
C GLN A 39 17.21 49.52 124.04
N LEU A 40 18.01 49.83 123.01
CA LEU A 40 19.31 50.48 123.15
C LEU A 40 19.20 51.90 123.75
N GLU A 41 18.16 52.66 123.40
CA GLU A 41 17.89 53.98 123.99
C GLU A 41 17.56 53.85 125.49
N ARG A 42 16.73 52.89 125.88
CA ARG A 42 16.42 52.62 127.30
C ARG A 42 17.65 52.15 128.10
N GLU A 43 18.54 51.38 127.50
CA GLU A 43 19.77 50.91 128.15
C GLU A 43 20.79 52.04 128.37
N VAL A 44 20.86 53.00 127.44
CA VAL A 44 21.66 54.22 127.59
C VAL A 44 21.05 55.15 128.64
N GLU A 45 19.73 55.32 128.66
CA GLU A 45 19.02 56.14 129.66
C GLU A 45 19.16 55.61 131.10
N ARG A 46 19.31 54.29 131.28
CA ARG A 46 19.51 53.66 132.59
C ARG A 46 20.90 53.89 133.18
N GLY A 47 21.88 54.35 132.38
CA GLY A 47 23.22 54.74 132.85
C GLY A 47 24.04 53.63 133.50
N GLN A 48 23.71 52.35 133.25
CA GLN A 48 24.42 51.19 133.80
C GLN A 48 25.58 50.70 132.91
N MET A 49 25.81 51.36 131.77
CA MET A 49 26.79 50.99 130.77
C MET A 49 28.10 51.75 131.00
N LYS A 50 29.22 51.17 130.58
CA LYS A 50 30.50 51.90 130.57
C LYS A 50 30.43 52.98 129.48
N LEU A 51 31.07 54.14 129.67
CA LEU A 51 31.10 55.25 128.70
C LEU A 51 31.50 54.83 127.26
N VAL A 52 32.31 53.78 127.13
CA VAL A 52 32.70 53.21 125.83
C VAL A 52 31.52 52.49 125.16
N ASP A 53 30.72 51.78 125.95
CA ASP A 53 29.59 50.98 125.47
C ASP A 53 28.36 51.87 125.20
N GLU A 54 28.17 52.98 125.92
CA GLU A 54 27.17 54.01 125.59
C GLU A 54 27.46 54.67 124.23
N LYS A 55 28.73 55.00 123.95
CA LYS A 55 29.13 55.54 122.65
C LYS A 55 28.88 54.53 121.53
N LYS A 56 29.12 53.24 121.77
CA LYS A 56 28.80 52.17 120.81
C LYS A 56 27.29 52.02 120.63
N ALA A 57 26.50 52.02 121.69
CA ALA A 57 25.04 51.94 121.62
C ALA A 57 24.43 53.14 120.86
N LEU A 58 24.93 54.36 121.06
CA LEU A 58 24.51 55.55 120.29
C LEU A 58 24.95 55.46 118.82
N ALA A 59 26.15 54.94 118.54
CA ALA A 59 26.58 54.66 117.17
C ALA A 59 25.70 53.58 116.50
N GLU A 60 25.29 52.57 117.25
CA GLU A 60 24.37 51.52 116.79
C GLU A 60 22.97 52.08 116.53
N VAL A 61 22.40 52.91 117.42
CA VAL A 61 21.11 53.58 117.21
C VAL A 61 21.12 54.44 115.94
N THR A 62 22.18 55.22 115.72
CA THR A 62 22.31 56.01 114.49
C THR A 62 22.46 55.13 113.24
N SER A 63 23.13 53.98 113.34
CA SER A 63 23.22 52.99 112.26
C SER A 63 21.86 52.33 111.96
N LEU A 64 21.09 51.98 112.98
CA LEU A 64 19.76 51.36 112.87
C LEU A 64 18.74 52.34 112.27
N ARG A 65 18.81 53.64 112.63
CA ARG A 65 17.99 54.68 111.99
C ARG A 65 18.32 54.88 110.51
N LYS A 66 19.58 54.70 110.09
CA LYS A 66 19.97 54.69 108.66
C LYS A 66 19.45 53.44 107.95
N LEU A 67 19.56 52.27 108.58
CA LEU A 67 19.00 51.02 108.05
C LEU A 67 17.48 51.10 107.87
N ARG A 68 16.76 51.74 108.79
CA ARG A 68 15.31 51.98 108.67
C ARG A 68 14.94 52.74 107.39
N LYS A 69 15.71 53.76 107.02
CA LYS A 69 15.50 54.51 105.76
C LYS A 69 15.79 53.66 104.52
N ASN A 70 16.70 52.70 104.60
CA ASN A 70 16.96 51.77 103.51
C ASN A 70 15.82 50.75 103.32
N PHE A 71 15.02 50.48 104.36
CA PHE A 71 13.85 49.60 104.23
C PHE A 71 12.71 50.18 103.38
N SER A 72 12.49 51.50 103.41
CA SER A 72 11.49 52.11 102.52
C SER A 72 11.88 52.03 101.04
N ALA A 73 13.18 51.90 100.74
CA ALA A 73 13.64 51.59 99.38
C ALA A 73 13.25 50.16 98.96
N PHE A 74 13.31 49.17 99.87
CA PHE A 74 12.87 47.81 99.57
C PHE A 74 11.38 47.69 99.27
N ASP A 75 10.54 48.52 99.90
CA ASP A 75 9.10 48.58 99.60
C ASP A 75 8.83 49.19 98.23
N ASN A 76 9.61 50.19 97.81
CA ASN A 76 9.52 50.75 96.47
C ASN A 76 10.02 49.76 95.40
N ASP A 77 11.08 49.01 95.68
CA ASP A 77 11.56 47.94 94.80
C ASP A 77 10.51 46.82 94.66
N GLN A 78 9.86 46.44 95.76
CA GLN A 78 8.78 45.45 95.76
C GLN A 78 7.60 45.90 94.90
N LYS A 79 7.16 47.17 95.04
CA LYS A 79 6.12 47.75 94.19
C LYS A 79 6.51 47.71 92.71
N SER A 80 7.76 48.05 92.38
CA SER A 80 8.23 48.01 90.99
C SER A 80 8.25 46.57 90.41
N ILE A 81 8.54 45.57 91.24
CA ILE A 81 8.50 44.15 90.87
C ILE A 81 7.06 43.70 90.64
N ASP A 82 6.13 44.12 91.49
CA ASP A 82 4.72 43.75 91.37
C ASP A 82 4.06 44.46 90.18
N ASP A 83 4.43 45.71 89.88
CA ASP A 83 4.04 46.42 88.66
C ASP A 83 4.58 45.71 87.39
N LEU A 84 5.81 45.21 87.41
CA LEU A 84 6.39 44.44 86.30
C LEU A 84 5.66 43.10 86.11
N LYS A 85 5.32 42.40 87.21
CA LYS A 85 4.50 41.17 87.13
C LYS A 85 3.11 41.45 86.58
N ALA A 86 2.47 42.55 86.99
CA ALA A 86 1.17 42.96 86.48
C ALA A 86 1.21 43.22 84.97
N LYS A 87 2.19 44.00 84.50
CA LYS A 87 2.41 44.25 83.07
C LYS A 87 2.69 42.98 82.26
N ILE A 88 3.47 42.05 82.82
CA ILE A 88 3.74 40.76 82.16
C ILE A 88 2.48 39.91 82.07
N LYS A 89 1.64 39.91 83.10
CA LYS A 89 0.33 39.22 83.08
C LYS A 89 -0.61 39.85 82.06
N GLU A 90 -0.80 41.17 82.07
CA GLU A 90 -1.63 41.87 81.09
C GLU A 90 -1.22 41.58 79.64
N ILE A 91 0.09 41.59 79.35
CA ILE A 91 0.59 41.28 78.01
C ILE A 91 0.39 39.80 77.66
N LYS A 92 0.53 38.88 78.63
CA LYS A 92 0.27 37.45 78.42
C LYS A 92 -1.21 37.18 78.18
N ASP A 93 -2.08 37.81 78.96
CA ASP A 93 -3.53 37.67 78.85
C ASP A 93 -4.04 38.24 77.51
N SER A 94 -3.49 39.37 77.04
CA SER A 94 -3.78 39.91 75.70
C SER A 94 -3.28 39.04 74.53
N LEU A 95 -2.35 38.11 74.78
CA LEU A 95 -1.88 37.13 73.79
C LEU A 95 -2.70 35.84 73.84
N GLU A 96 -3.32 35.54 74.97
CA GLU A 96 -4.16 34.37 75.20
C GLU A 96 -5.63 34.67 74.98
N ASP A 97 -5.95 35.53 74.01
CA ASP A 97 -7.33 35.70 73.57
C ASP A 97 -7.85 34.35 73.03
N PRO A 98 -8.93 33.80 73.62
CA PRO A 98 -9.49 32.51 73.22
C PRO A 98 -9.94 32.53 71.75
N GLU A 99 -10.33 33.70 71.25
CA GLU A 99 -10.68 33.92 69.85
C GLU A 99 -9.47 33.76 68.91
N ALA A 100 -8.28 34.25 69.29
CA ALA A 100 -7.07 34.14 68.48
C ALA A 100 -6.55 32.69 68.42
N LYS A 101 -6.67 31.93 69.51
CA LYS A 101 -6.37 30.49 69.54
C LYS A 101 -7.36 29.71 68.67
N ALA A 102 -8.66 29.97 68.82
CA ALA A 102 -9.69 29.35 67.99
C ALA A 102 -9.48 29.66 66.49
N LEU A 103 -9.11 30.90 66.15
CA LEU A 103 -8.82 31.31 64.77
C LEU A 103 -7.56 30.61 64.23
N SER A 104 -6.53 30.44 65.06
CA SER A 104 -5.29 29.74 64.68
C SER A 104 -5.53 28.24 64.47
N GLU A 105 -6.38 27.62 65.30
CA GLU A 105 -6.80 26.23 65.13
C GLU A 105 -7.62 26.05 63.85
N GLN A 106 -8.57 26.95 63.57
CA GLN A 106 -9.31 26.96 62.30
C GLN A 106 -8.39 27.15 61.10
N TYR A 107 -7.41 28.04 61.19
CA TYR A 107 -6.41 28.25 60.14
C TYR A 107 -5.58 26.98 59.89
N ASN A 108 -5.08 26.34 60.95
CA ASN A 108 -4.30 25.11 60.82
C ASN A 108 -5.14 23.95 60.27
N ALA A 109 -6.41 23.85 60.68
CA ALA A 109 -7.34 22.87 60.13
C ALA A 109 -7.61 23.12 58.64
N ALA A 110 -7.94 24.36 58.25
CA ALA A 110 -8.13 24.74 56.86
C ALA A 110 -6.88 24.55 56.01
N GLN A 111 -5.69 24.80 56.57
CA GLN A 111 -4.41 24.56 55.90
C GLN A 111 -4.17 23.06 55.68
N ALA A 112 -4.47 22.22 56.67
CA ALA A 112 -4.36 20.76 56.54
C ALA A 112 -5.33 20.21 55.48
N GLU A 113 -6.57 20.72 55.42
CA GLU A 113 -7.54 20.38 54.37
C GLU A 113 -7.09 20.85 52.99
N LEU A 114 -6.51 22.04 52.87
CA LEU A 114 -5.96 22.51 51.60
C LEU A 114 -4.79 21.65 51.12
N ASP A 115 -3.93 21.22 52.04
CA ASP A 115 -2.78 20.40 51.68
C ASP A 115 -3.19 18.95 51.34
N SER A 116 -4.25 18.41 51.96
CA SER A 116 -4.83 17.12 51.54
C SER A 116 -5.48 17.22 50.16
N ILE A 117 -6.28 18.26 49.90
CA ILE A 117 -6.91 18.48 48.58
C ILE A 117 -5.84 18.63 47.49
N LYS A 118 -4.76 19.36 47.75
CA LYS A 118 -3.64 19.48 46.80
C LYS A 118 -2.98 18.13 46.53
N ALA A 119 -2.73 17.34 47.56
CA ALA A 119 -2.13 16.02 47.40
C ALA A 119 -3.04 15.09 46.57
N GLU A 120 -4.35 15.13 46.80
CA GLU A 120 -5.34 14.41 46.00
C GLU A 120 -5.36 14.89 44.54
N GLN A 121 -5.37 16.20 44.31
CA GLN A 121 -5.31 16.77 42.96
C GLN A 121 -4.03 16.37 42.22
N ASP A 122 -2.87 16.41 42.87
CA ASP A 122 -1.61 16.00 42.27
C ASP A 122 -1.61 14.51 41.90
N SER A 123 -2.19 13.67 42.76
CA SER A 123 -2.34 12.23 42.47
C SER A 123 -3.27 11.98 41.28
N ALA A 124 -4.42 12.69 41.23
CA ALA A 124 -5.38 12.61 40.15
C ALA A 124 -4.78 13.10 38.83
N PHE A 125 -4.00 14.18 38.86
CA PHE A 125 -3.33 14.72 37.68
C PHE A 125 -2.25 13.78 37.14
N LYS A 126 -1.48 13.13 38.02
CA LYS A 126 -0.51 12.09 37.63
C LYS A 126 -1.20 10.90 36.96
N ASN A 127 -2.28 10.40 37.54
CA ASN A 127 -3.08 9.31 36.98
C ASN A 127 -3.69 9.69 35.62
N LEU A 128 -4.25 10.91 35.52
CA LEU A 128 -4.81 11.42 34.27
C LEU A 128 -3.75 11.58 33.18
N THR A 129 -2.56 12.03 33.54
CA THR A 129 -1.43 12.16 32.60
C THR A 129 -0.95 10.80 32.13
N ALA A 130 -0.90 9.79 33.01
CA ALA A 130 -0.59 8.42 32.63
C ALA A 130 -1.63 7.85 31.66
N LEU A 131 -2.93 7.96 31.97
CA LEU A 131 -4.02 7.51 31.10
C LEU A 131 -4.02 8.20 29.73
N ARG A 132 -3.69 9.50 29.68
CA ARG A 132 -3.54 10.23 28.40
C ARG A 132 -2.40 9.66 27.57
N LYS A 133 -1.25 9.35 28.17
CA LYS A 133 -0.13 8.71 27.48
C LYS A 133 -0.51 7.34 26.94
N GLU A 134 -1.14 6.51 27.75
CA GLU A 134 -1.62 5.18 27.33
C GLU A 134 -2.62 5.27 26.17
N ARG A 135 -3.57 6.21 26.24
CA ARG A 135 -4.51 6.49 25.15
C ARG A 135 -3.79 6.91 23.88
N ASP A 136 -2.83 7.83 23.98
CA ASP A 136 -2.11 8.36 22.82
C ASP A 136 -1.23 7.28 22.18
N GLU A 137 -0.60 6.42 22.99
CA GLU A 137 0.13 5.23 22.52
C GLU A 137 -0.78 4.22 21.83
N ALA A 138 -1.94 3.90 22.43
CA ALA A 138 -2.92 3.00 21.84
C ALA A 138 -3.44 3.54 20.51
N ARG A 139 -3.73 4.85 20.44
CA ARG A 139 -4.15 5.53 19.21
C ARG A 139 -3.06 5.49 18.14
N SER A 140 -1.80 5.72 18.50
CA SER A 140 -0.67 5.62 17.58
C SER A 140 -0.53 4.20 17.02
N LYS A 141 -0.70 3.17 17.85
CA LYS A 141 -0.67 1.75 17.41
C LYS A 141 -1.85 1.43 16.49
N GLN A 142 -3.05 1.91 16.81
CA GLN A 142 -4.22 1.75 15.94
C GLN A 142 -4.02 2.43 14.59
N GLN A 143 -3.50 3.65 14.58
CA GLN A 143 -3.24 4.38 13.34
C GLN A 143 -2.19 3.67 12.48
N ALA A 144 -1.08 3.22 13.08
CA ALA A 144 -0.04 2.47 12.37
C ALA A 144 -0.57 1.17 11.75
N THR A 145 -1.38 0.40 12.50
CA THR A 145 -1.97 -0.85 11.99
C THR A 145 -3.01 -0.59 10.90
N TRP A 146 -3.81 0.48 11.02
CA TRP A 146 -4.76 0.88 9.99
C TRP A 146 -4.05 1.35 8.70
N GLU A 147 -3.00 2.16 8.82
CA GLU A 147 -2.20 2.60 7.68
C GLU A 147 -1.50 1.41 7.00
N ALA A 148 -0.97 0.46 7.76
CA ALA A 148 -0.38 -0.77 7.21
C ALA A 148 -1.43 -1.63 6.47
N MET A 149 -2.62 -1.82 7.06
CA MET A 149 -3.72 -2.54 6.42
C MET A 149 -4.18 -1.84 5.13
N LYS A 150 -4.29 -0.52 5.16
CA LYS A 150 -4.67 0.28 4.00
C LYS A 150 -3.65 0.14 2.88
N LYS A 151 -2.36 0.33 3.18
CA LYS A 151 -1.27 0.13 2.20
C LYS A 151 -1.30 -1.28 1.60
N PHE A 152 -1.44 -2.31 2.43
CA PHE A 152 -1.53 -3.69 1.94
C PHE A 152 -2.70 -3.90 0.97
N LYS A 153 -3.89 -3.35 1.28
CA LYS A 153 -5.05 -3.42 0.39
C LYS A 153 -4.83 -2.64 -0.90
N ASP A 154 -4.31 -1.42 -0.79
CA ASP A 154 -4.02 -0.55 -1.93
C ASP A 154 -3.00 -1.22 -2.88
N ASP A 155 -1.92 -1.78 -2.32
CA ASP A 155 -0.89 -2.51 -3.07
C ASP A 155 -1.47 -3.76 -3.75
N TYR A 156 -2.26 -4.57 -3.03
CA TYR A 156 -2.93 -5.74 -3.61
C TYR A 156 -3.84 -5.37 -4.77
N HIS A 157 -4.68 -4.34 -4.62
CA HIS A 157 -5.59 -3.90 -5.66
C HIS A 157 -4.85 -3.24 -6.83
N ALA A 158 -3.76 -2.49 -6.57
CA ALA A 158 -2.91 -1.91 -7.59
C ALA A 158 -2.22 -3.01 -8.42
N GLN A 159 -1.63 -4.02 -7.78
CA GLN A 159 -1.02 -5.17 -8.45
C GLN A 159 -2.04 -5.97 -9.25
N ARG A 160 -3.23 -6.24 -8.69
CA ARG A 160 -4.31 -6.92 -9.40
C ARG A 160 -4.77 -6.12 -10.64
N LYS A 161 -4.90 -4.80 -10.52
CA LYS A 161 -5.28 -3.92 -11.64
C LYS A 161 -4.19 -3.91 -12.71
N ALA A 162 -2.92 -3.87 -12.32
CA ALA A 162 -1.78 -3.94 -13.23
C ALA A 162 -1.73 -5.28 -13.98
N ALA A 163 -1.93 -6.39 -13.28
CA ALA A 163 -1.99 -7.72 -13.89
C ALA A 163 -3.15 -7.85 -14.89
N LEU A 164 -4.34 -7.38 -14.53
CA LEU A 164 -5.50 -7.38 -15.43
C LEU A 164 -5.27 -6.49 -16.66
N ALA A 165 -4.66 -5.32 -16.48
CA ALA A 165 -4.32 -4.42 -17.57
C ALA A 165 -3.29 -5.06 -18.51
N TRP A 166 -2.26 -5.69 -17.97
CA TRP A 166 -1.28 -6.43 -18.76
C TRP A 166 -1.93 -7.57 -19.54
N GLU A 167 -2.80 -8.36 -18.90
CA GLU A 167 -3.51 -9.45 -19.58
C GLU A 167 -4.40 -8.92 -20.72
N ARG A 168 -5.13 -7.84 -20.48
CA ARG A 168 -5.94 -7.18 -21.51
C ARG A 168 -5.09 -6.75 -22.69
N GLN A 169 -3.95 -6.10 -22.44
CA GLN A 169 -3.01 -5.69 -23.48
C GLN A 169 -2.46 -6.89 -24.27
N GLN A 170 -2.17 -8.02 -23.61
CA GLN A 170 -1.72 -9.23 -24.31
C GLN A 170 -2.83 -9.83 -25.19
N ARG A 171 -4.08 -9.83 -24.71
CA ARG A 171 -5.25 -10.29 -25.49
C ARG A 171 -5.51 -9.37 -26.69
N GLU A 172 -5.41 -8.06 -26.51
CA GLU A 172 -5.55 -7.07 -27.59
C GLU A 172 -4.46 -7.26 -28.65
N LYS A 173 -3.19 -7.34 -28.25
CA LYS A 173 -2.07 -7.63 -29.16
C LYS A 173 -2.24 -8.94 -29.93
N ARG A 174 -2.77 -9.99 -29.29
CA ARG A 174 -3.08 -11.26 -29.96
C ARG A 174 -4.21 -11.08 -30.99
N ARG A 175 -5.30 -10.43 -30.61
CA ARG A 175 -6.43 -10.15 -31.51
C ARG A 175 -6.00 -9.31 -32.71
N GLU A 176 -5.19 -8.28 -32.50
CA GLU A 176 -4.64 -7.45 -33.57
C GLU A 176 -3.77 -8.26 -34.53
N ARG A 177 -2.92 -9.17 -34.02
CA ARG A 177 -2.12 -10.07 -34.87
C ARG A 177 -3.01 -11.02 -35.68
N GLU A 178 -4.00 -11.64 -35.05
CA GLU A 178 -4.93 -12.55 -35.73
C GLU A 178 -5.80 -11.82 -36.77
N GLN A 179 -6.27 -10.61 -36.45
CA GLN A 179 -7.01 -9.76 -37.39
C GLN A 179 -6.12 -9.35 -38.56
N ALA A 180 -4.90 -8.90 -38.32
CA ALA A 180 -3.94 -8.55 -39.37
C ALA A 180 -3.61 -9.75 -40.27
N GLU A 181 -3.42 -10.94 -39.69
CA GLU A 181 -3.21 -12.18 -40.46
C GLU A 181 -4.43 -12.54 -41.30
N ARG A 182 -5.64 -12.50 -40.72
CA ARG A 182 -6.90 -12.76 -41.45
C ARG A 182 -7.12 -11.76 -42.58
N GLU A 183 -6.85 -10.48 -42.35
CA GLU A 183 -6.94 -9.44 -43.37
C GLU A 183 -5.91 -9.62 -44.48
N ARG A 184 -4.69 -10.06 -44.14
CA ARG A 184 -3.68 -10.42 -45.15
C ARG A 184 -4.13 -11.61 -45.99
N ILE A 185 -4.57 -12.71 -45.37
CA ILE A 185 -5.08 -13.89 -46.09
C ILE A 185 -6.31 -13.53 -46.93
N ALA A 186 -7.23 -12.72 -46.40
CA ALA A 186 -8.40 -12.28 -47.14
C ALA A 186 -8.02 -11.41 -48.34
N ARG A 187 -7.04 -10.51 -48.20
CA ARG A 187 -6.48 -9.73 -49.32
C ARG A 187 -5.81 -10.64 -50.34
N GLU A 188 -4.97 -11.57 -49.92
CA GLU A 188 -4.30 -12.54 -50.80
C GLU A 188 -5.31 -13.42 -51.55
N ARG A 189 -6.37 -13.90 -50.90
CA ARG A 189 -7.47 -14.65 -51.54
C ARG A 189 -8.29 -13.81 -52.51
N ARG A 190 -8.56 -12.54 -52.18
CA ARG A 190 -9.24 -11.62 -53.10
C ARG A 190 -8.38 -11.36 -54.35
N MET A 191 -7.08 -11.14 -54.15
CA MET A 191 -6.13 -10.96 -55.25
C MET A 191 -6.01 -12.23 -56.10
N ALA A 192 -5.90 -13.41 -55.49
CA ALA A 192 -5.85 -14.68 -56.21
C ALA A 192 -7.12 -14.92 -57.05
N ARG A 193 -8.32 -14.73 -56.46
CA ARG A 193 -9.58 -14.84 -57.22
C ARG A 193 -9.69 -13.81 -58.34
N ALA A 194 -9.24 -12.58 -58.11
CA ALA A 194 -9.19 -11.57 -59.17
C ALA A 194 -8.22 -11.97 -60.29
N GLN A 195 -7.07 -12.55 -59.96
CA GLN A 195 -6.12 -13.08 -60.95
C GLN A 195 -6.67 -14.28 -61.71
N GLU A 196 -7.36 -15.20 -61.04
CA GLU A 196 -8.04 -16.34 -61.67
C GLU A 196 -9.13 -15.88 -62.63
N MET A 197 -10.00 -14.95 -62.22
CA MET A 197 -11.02 -14.38 -63.10
C MET A 197 -10.41 -13.63 -64.28
N LEU A 198 -9.29 -12.92 -64.08
CA LEU A 198 -8.57 -12.27 -65.18
C LEU A 198 -7.92 -13.28 -66.12
N ALA A 199 -7.41 -14.40 -65.61
CA ALA A 199 -6.82 -15.48 -66.41
C ALA A 199 -7.91 -16.18 -67.24
N GLU A 200 -9.03 -16.56 -66.62
CA GLU A 200 -10.18 -17.17 -67.30
C GLU A 200 -10.80 -16.22 -68.33
N ALA A 201 -10.91 -14.92 -68.02
CA ALA A 201 -11.37 -13.92 -68.97
C ALA A 201 -10.33 -13.57 -70.06
N SER A 202 -9.07 -13.96 -69.88
CA SER A 202 -8.02 -13.81 -70.89
C SER A 202 -8.00 -14.96 -71.89
N ASP A 203 -8.60 -16.10 -71.56
CA ASP A 203 -8.78 -17.20 -72.51
C ASP A 203 -9.74 -16.76 -73.64
N PRO A 204 -9.33 -16.91 -74.92
CA PRO A 204 -10.20 -16.54 -76.03
C PRO A 204 -11.52 -17.32 -76.03
N ALA A 205 -12.63 -16.65 -76.31
CA ALA A 205 -13.93 -17.32 -76.48
C ALA A 205 -13.84 -18.40 -77.56
N PHE A 206 -14.57 -19.50 -77.37
CA PHE A 206 -14.52 -20.71 -78.22
C PHE A 206 -13.17 -21.43 -78.30
N ALA A 207 -12.18 -21.13 -77.45
CA ALA A 207 -10.85 -21.79 -77.52
C ALA A 207 -10.93 -23.32 -77.36
N GLU A 208 -11.77 -23.85 -76.46
CA GLU A 208 -11.94 -25.30 -76.32
C GLU A 208 -12.66 -25.93 -77.52
N GLN A 209 -13.69 -25.26 -78.03
CA GLN A 209 -14.49 -25.69 -79.19
C GLN A 209 -13.60 -25.75 -80.43
N ILE A 210 -12.77 -24.73 -80.65
CA ILE A 210 -11.81 -24.66 -81.74
C ILE A 210 -10.73 -25.74 -81.57
N ARG A 211 -10.22 -25.98 -80.34
CA ARG A 211 -9.24 -27.05 -80.08
C ARG A 211 -9.81 -28.45 -80.35
N ARG A 212 -11.01 -28.77 -79.84
CA ARG A 212 -11.67 -30.06 -80.08
C ARG A 212 -12.00 -30.26 -81.55
N ALA A 213 -12.52 -29.23 -82.23
CA ALA A 213 -12.77 -29.28 -83.66
C ALA A 213 -11.49 -29.43 -84.49
N ASN A 214 -10.40 -28.75 -84.13
CA ASN A 214 -9.10 -28.94 -84.78
C ASN A 214 -8.53 -30.36 -84.53
N ASN A 215 -8.73 -30.92 -83.34
CA ASN A 215 -8.35 -32.32 -83.04
C ASN A 215 -9.18 -33.31 -83.86
N LEU A 216 -10.48 -33.05 -84.06
CA LEU A 216 -11.35 -33.84 -84.95
C LEU A 216 -10.89 -33.76 -86.40
N VAL A 217 -10.60 -32.56 -86.90
CA VAL A 217 -10.08 -32.38 -88.27
C VAL A 217 -8.75 -33.11 -88.42
N ARG A 218 -7.86 -33.09 -87.42
CA ARG A 218 -6.62 -33.88 -87.43
C ARG A 218 -6.84 -35.39 -87.42
N PHE A 219 -7.87 -35.86 -86.73
CA PHE A 219 -8.20 -37.28 -86.65
C PHE A 219 -8.77 -37.80 -87.98
N PHE A 220 -9.62 -37.01 -88.64
CA PHE A 220 -10.22 -37.36 -89.92
C PHE A 220 -9.35 -37.02 -91.14
N ASP A 221 -8.47 -36.03 -91.03
CA ASP A 221 -7.52 -35.58 -92.05
C ASP A 221 -6.13 -35.35 -91.41
N PRO A 222 -5.27 -36.39 -91.36
CA PRO A 222 -3.94 -36.30 -90.76
C PRO A 222 -2.98 -35.36 -91.52
N SER A 223 -3.35 -34.91 -92.73
CA SER A 223 -2.57 -33.92 -93.50
C SER A 223 -2.86 -32.48 -93.05
N HIS A 224 -3.83 -32.25 -92.17
CA HIS A 224 -4.19 -30.91 -91.72
C HIS A 224 -3.17 -30.36 -90.70
N VAL A 225 -2.34 -29.42 -91.16
CA VAL A 225 -1.40 -28.68 -90.32
C VAL A 225 -2.17 -27.62 -89.54
N ILE A 226 -2.27 -27.80 -88.22
CA ILE A 226 -2.75 -26.74 -87.33
C ILE A 226 -1.62 -25.72 -87.19
N GLU A 227 -1.82 -24.52 -87.71
CA GLU A 227 -0.95 -23.39 -87.40
C GLU A 227 -1.19 -22.97 -85.94
N GLU A 228 -0.09 -22.94 -85.18
CA GLU A 228 0.06 -22.43 -83.81
C GLU A 228 -0.49 -23.29 -82.65
N LYS A 229 0.39 -24.12 -82.09
CA LYS A 229 0.25 -24.61 -80.72
C LYS A 229 0.90 -23.61 -79.76
N SER A 230 0.15 -22.65 -79.23
CA SER A 230 0.57 -21.95 -78.03
C SER A 230 0.52 -22.92 -76.84
N PRO A 231 1.63 -23.19 -76.13
CA PRO A 231 1.61 -24.03 -74.93
C PRO A 231 0.71 -23.41 -73.86
N LEU A 232 -0.10 -24.26 -73.23
CA LEU A 232 -1.16 -23.89 -72.28
C LEU A 232 -0.67 -23.64 -70.84
N VAL A 233 0.63 -23.79 -70.55
CA VAL A 233 1.17 -23.66 -69.19
C VAL A 233 2.52 -22.96 -69.26
N ALA A 234 2.64 -21.79 -68.61
CA ALA A 234 3.93 -21.18 -68.36
C ALA A 234 4.71 -22.02 -67.34
N ASP A 235 5.98 -22.32 -67.62
CA ASP A 235 6.88 -23.07 -66.73
C ASP A 235 7.00 -22.39 -65.36
N LYS A 236 6.24 -22.88 -64.38
CA LYS A 236 6.34 -22.48 -62.97
C LYS A 236 7.46 -23.30 -62.32
N GLY A 237 8.71 -22.89 -62.53
CA GLY A 237 9.95 -23.53 -62.07
C GLY A 237 9.88 -24.33 -60.75
N LEU A 238 9.46 -25.59 -60.86
CA LEU A 238 9.35 -26.57 -59.76
C LEU A 238 10.63 -27.43 -59.63
N ALA A 239 11.79 -26.85 -59.93
CA ALA A 239 13.07 -27.52 -59.70
C ALA A 239 13.41 -27.46 -58.20
N ALA A 240 13.47 -28.61 -57.55
CA ALA A 240 13.77 -28.75 -56.14
C ALA A 240 15.17 -28.22 -55.80
N ALA A 241 15.25 -27.10 -55.06
CA ALA A 241 16.51 -26.59 -54.52
C ALA A 241 16.84 -27.27 -53.17
N ALA A 242 18.11 -27.66 -53.00
CA ALA A 242 18.63 -28.41 -51.86
C ALA A 242 18.43 -27.69 -50.51
N GLN A 243 17.95 -28.42 -49.51
CA GLN A 243 17.77 -27.95 -48.13
C GLN A 243 19.13 -27.58 -47.49
N ARG A 244 19.22 -26.40 -46.87
CA ARG A 244 20.37 -25.98 -46.05
C ARG A 244 20.49 -26.86 -44.79
N LYS A 245 21.69 -27.38 -44.51
CA LYS A 245 22.03 -27.98 -43.22
C LYS A 245 22.17 -26.88 -42.17
N VAL A 246 21.52 -27.05 -41.01
CA VAL A 246 21.62 -26.12 -39.87
C VAL A 246 22.88 -26.44 -39.08
N ASP A 247 23.74 -25.43 -38.91
CA ASP A 247 24.98 -25.47 -38.14
C ASP A 247 24.67 -25.38 -36.63
N ALA A 248 25.35 -26.18 -35.81
CA ALA A 248 24.94 -26.54 -34.45
C ALA A 248 25.86 -25.96 -33.36
N SER A 249 26.25 -24.70 -33.48
CA SER A 249 27.30 -24.10 -32.64
C SER A 249 26.82 -22.92 -31.76
N GLY A 250 25.58 -22.92 -31.28
CA GLY A 250 25.08 -21.75 -30.53
C GLY A 250 23.84 -21.93 -29.63
N PHE A 251 23.58 -23.12 -29.08
CA PHE A 251 22.48 -23.30 -28.10
C PHE A 251 23.00 -23.91 -26.80
N GLU A 252 23.06 -23.12 -25.73
CA GLU A 252 23.24 -23.59 -24.35
C GLU A 252 21.86 -23.82 -23.71
N GLY A 253 21.41 -25.08 -23.73
CA GLY A 253 20.15 -25.57 -23.18
C GLY A 253 19.87 -27.01 -23.66
N MET A 254 19.06 -27.76 -22.92
CA MET A 254 18.83 -29.21 -23.13
C MET A 254 18.53 -29.54 -24.60
N ARG A 255 19.45 -30.31 -25.20
CA ARG A 255 19.44 -30.71 -26.62
C ARG A 255 18.25 -31.63 -26.91
N LEU A 256 17.39 -31.26 -27.85
CA LEU A 256 16.41 -32.18 -28.42
C LEU A 256 17.12 -33.09 -29.41
N VAL A 257 17.42 -34.31 -28.97
CA VAL A 257 18.04 -35.33 -29.82
C VAL A 257 17.11 -35.70 -30.98
N ARG A 258 17.72 -35.90 -32.15
CA ARG A 258 17.06 -36.27 -33.41
C ARG A 258 16.32 -37.60 -33.23
N LYS A 259 15.24 -37.78 -33.98
CA LYS A 259 14.26 -38.88 -33.84
C LYS A 259 14.84 -40.30 -33.95
N GLU A 260 16.09 -40.43 -34.39
CA GLU A 260 16.77 -41.71 -34.65
C GLU A 260 17.49 -42.27 -33.41
N ASP A 261 17.83 -41.45 -32.40
CA ASP A 261 18.61 -41.86 -31.20
C ASP A 261 17.76 -41.83 -29.91
N ARG A 262 16.45 -42.05 -30.00
CA ARG A 262 15.56 -42.05 -28.82
C ARG A 262 15.21 -43.50 -28.49
N ASP A 263 15.92 -44.07 -27.51
CA ASP A 263 15.79 -45.47 -27.10
C ASP A 263 14.32 -45.84 -26.78
N ASP A 264 13.90 -46.92 -27.42
CA ASP A 264 12.56 -47.48 -27.46
C ASP A 264 12.19 -48.15 -26.13
N GLU A 265 11.57 -47.41 -25.21
CA GLU A 265 10.94 -48.02 -24.01
C GLU A 265 9.61 -47.36 -23.63
N TYR A 266 8.77 -47.05 -24.61
CA TYR A 266 7.40 -46.64 -24.32
C TYR A 266 6.50 -46.89 -25.53
N LEU A 267 6.01 -48.12 -25.71
CA LEU A 267 4.68 -48.43 -26.29
C LEU A 267 4.47 -49.96 -26.34
N LEU A 268 3.89 -50.50 -25.28
CA LEU A 268 3.30 -51.83 -25.26
C LEU A 268 1.90 -51.75 -25.90
N ALA A 269 1.71 -52.22 -27.13
CA ALA A 269 0.38 -52.38 -27.72
C ALA A 269 0.29 -53.54 -28.73
N VAL A 270 -0.21 -54.66 -28.23
CA VAL A 270 -1.24 -55.56 -28.79
C VAL A 270 -1.12 -56.01 -30.26
N LYS A 271 -0.86 -57.32 -30.41
CA LYS A 271 -1.13 -58.17 -31.60
C LYS A 271 -2.63 -58.26 -31.93
N LYS A 272 -3.03 -58.01 -33.18
CA LYS A 272 -4.03 -58.81 -33.96
C LYS A 272 -4.22 -58.23 -35.39
N GLY A 273 -4.15 -59.06 -36.43
CA GLY A 273 -4.62 -58.65 -37.77
C GLY A 273 -4.12 -59.49 -38.93
N LYS A 274 -5.00 -60.29 -39.54
CA LYS A 274 -4.72 -61.40 -40.46
C LYS A 274 -4.95 -61.01 -41.93
N LYS A 275 -3.89 -61.10 -42.73
CA LYS A 275 -3.77 -61.52 -44.15
C LYS A 275 -5.03 -61.36 -45.07
N GLY A 276 -5.03 -60.33 -45.91
CA GLY A 276 -5.91 -60.19 -47.08
C GLY A 276 -5.22 -60.64 -48.38
N LYS A 277 -5.90 -61.47 -49.18
CA LYS A 277 -5.43 -62.11 -50.41
C LYS A 277 -5.99 -61.36 -51.64
N LYS A 278 -5.13 -61.24 -52.66
CA LYS A 278 -5.31 -60.67 -54.01
C LYS A 278 -6.65 -61.02 -54.69
N SER A 279 -7.25 -60.05 -55.37
CA SER A 279 -8.08 -60.25 -56.56
C SER A 279 -7.47 -59.46 -57.73
N SER A 280 -7.11 -60.17 -58.79
CA SER A 280 -6.78 -59.58 -60.10
C SER A 280 -8.07 -59.41 -60.93
N PRO A 281 -8.13 -58.39 -61.80
CA PRO A 281 -9.22 -58.12 -62.73
C PRO A 281 -8.96 -58.74 -64.12
N ALA A 282 -9.89 -58.47 -65.04
CA ALA A 282 -9.93 -58.82 -66.48
C ALA A 282 -10.73 -60.10 -66.76
N ASP A 283 -11.64 -60.14 -67.73
CA ASP A 283 -11.55 -59.57 -69.07
C ASP A 283 -12.89 -59.03 -69.60
N ALA A 284 -12.79 -57.92 -70.33
CA ALA A 284 -13.63 -57.64 -71.49
C ALA A 284 -12.79 -57.98 -72.74
N PRO A 285 -13.37 -58.57 -73.80
CA PRO A 285 -12.81 -58.42 -75.12
C PRO A 285 -13.74 -57.69 -76.08
N ALA A 286 -13.13 -56.74 -76.76
CA ALA A 286 -13.66 -55.87 -77.77
C ALA A 286 -13.66 -56.51 -79.17
N ALA A 287 -14.26 -55.73 -80.09
CA ALA A 287 -13.93 -55.58 -81.52
C ALA A 287 -14.66 -56.48 -82.54
N ILE A 288 -15.53 -55.84 -83.34
CA ILE A 288 -15.80 -56.21 -84.74
C ILE A 288 -16.02 -54.93 -85.58
N THR A 289 -15.19 -54.80 -86.62
CA THR A 289 -15.29 -54.05 -87.89
C THR A 289 -16.59 -53.30 -88.20
N LYS A 290 -16.74 -52.14 -87.56
CA LYS A 290 -17.56 -51.01 -88.02
C LYS A 290 -16.65 -49.78 -87.87
N PHE A 291 -16.81 -48.75 -88.70
CA PHE A 291 -16.05 -47.51 -88.61
C PHE A 291 -15.94 -47.09 -87.14
N SER A 292 -14.76 -47.29 -86.55
CA SER A 292 -14.58 -47.23 -85.10
C SER A 292 -13.99 -45.88 -84.77
N CYS A 293 -14.86 -44.89 -84.62
CA CYS A 293 -14.46 -43.68 -83.91
C CYS A 293 -14.19 -44.08 -82.45
N PRO A 294 -12.99 -43.76 -81.90
CA PRO A 294 -12.78 -43.91 -80.47
C PRO A 294 -13.85 -43.08 -79.73
N PRO A 295 -14.32 -43.53 -78.55
CA PRO A 295 -15.43 -42.88 -77.86
C PRO A 295 -15.21 -41.38 -77.63
N SER A 296 -13.95 -40.95 -77.47
CA SER A 296 -13.58 -39.53 -77.38
C SER A 296 -13.88 -38.72 -78.65
N VAL A 297 -13.71 -39.28 -79.84
CA VAL A 297 -14.02 -38.62 -81.12
C VAL A 297 -15.53 -38.55 -81.33
N ILE A 298 -16.29 -39.53 -80.83
CA ILE A 298 -17.76 -39.52 -80.86
C ILE A 298 -18.30 -38.41 -79.95
N GLU A 299 -17.74 -38.29 -78.74
CA GLU A 299 -18.08 -37.23 -77.78
C GLU A 299 -17.72 -35.83 -78.33
N ASP A 300 -16.56 -35.67 -78.96
CA ASP A 300 -16.15 -34.41 -79.58
C ASP A 300 -17.04 -34.05 -80.79
N CYS A 301 -17.42 -35.02 -81.63
CA CYS A 301 -18.36 -34.80 -82.73
C CYS A 301 -19.75 -34.38 -82.23
N ALA A 302 -20.25 -35.04 -81.18
CA ALA A 302 -21.50 -34.69 -80.53
C ALA A 302 -21.44 -33.28 -79.90
N PHE A 303 -20.32 -32.92 -79.28
CA PHE A 303 -20.09 -31.59 -78.71
C PHE A 303 -20.06 -30.47 -79.78
N VAL A 304 -19.48 -30.76 -80.95
CA VAL A 304 -19.49 -29.85 -82.11
C VAL A 304 -20.85 -29.86 -82.83
N GLY A 305 -21.77 -30.76 -82.46
CA GLY A 305 -23.10 -30.90 -83.05
C GLY A 305 -23.05 -31.45 -84.48
N VAL A 306 -22.10 -32.34 -84.77
CA VAL A 306 -21.98 -33.04 -86.04
C VAL A 306 -22.17 -34.54 -85.77
N ASN A 307 -23.02 -35.19 -86.56
CA ASN A 307 -23.24 -36.62 -86.40
C ASN A 307 -21.94 -37.39 -86.66
N PRO A 308 -21.56 -38.33 -85.77
CA PRO A 308 -20.38 -39.14 -86.00
C PRO A 308 -20.56 -39.92 -87.32
N PRO A 309 -19.55 -39.93 -88.20
CA PRO A 309 -19.67 -40.69 -89.44
C PRO A 309 -19.87 -42.16 -89.09
N MET A 310 -20.88 -42.80 -89.66
CA MET A 310 -21.11 -44.24 -89.44
C MET A 310 -20.40 -45.08 -90.52
N SER A 311 -19.86 -44.41 -91.55
CA SER A 311 -19.13 -45.00 -92.68
C SER A 311 -17.99 -44.07 -93.16
N ALA A 312 -16.93 -44.65 -93.73
CA ALA A 312 -15.77 -43.92 -94.24
C ALA A 312 -16.10 -42.92 -95.37
N ALA A 313 -17.23 -43.09 -96.06
CA ALA A 313 -17.69 -42.21 -97.13
C ALA A 313 -18.23 -40.85 -96.62
N GLU A 314 -18.67 -40.78 -95.35
CA GLU A 314 -19.28 -39.57 -94.76
C GLU A 314 -18.23 -38.66 -94.10
N VAL A 315 -16.99 -39.14 -93.99
CA VAL A 315 -15.86 -38.43 -93.38
C VAL A 315 -15.55 -37.07 -94.04
N PRO A 316 -15.44 -36.93 -95.38
CA PRO A 316 -15.14 -35.63 -95.99
C PRO A 316 -16.26 -34.60 -95.76
N GLU A 317 -17.53 -35.01 -95.83
CA GLU A 317 -18.65 -34.11 -95.53
C GLU A 317 -18.67 -33.65 -94.07
N VAL A 318 -18.29 -34.54 -93.14
CA VAL A 318 -18.14 -34.21 -91.72
C VAL A 318 -16.99 -33.24 -91.52
N VAL A 319 -15.85 -33.42 -92.20
CA VAL A 319 -14.70 -32.51 -92.14
C VAL A 319 -15.06 -31.10 -92.64
N ASP A 320 -15.80 -30.98 -93.74
CA ASP A 320 -16.22 -29.66 -94.26
C ASP A 320 -17.21 -28.96 -93.33
N LYS A 321 -18.15 -29.72 -92.74
CA LYS A 321 -19.07 -29.20 -91.72
C LYS A 321 -18.33 -28.74 -90.46
N VAL A 322 -17.27 -29.43 -90.05
CA VAL A 322 -16.42 -29.05 -88.91
C VAL A 322 -15.57 -27.81 -89.24
N LYS A 323 -14.98 -27.73 -90.44
CA LYS A 323 -14.22 -26.54 -90.91
C LYS A 323 -15.11 -25.29 -90.99
N ALA A 324 -16.35 -25.43 -91.48
CA ALA A 324 -17.32 -24.33 -91.52
C ALA A 324 -17.67 -23.81 -90.11
N LYS A 325 -17.84 -24.71 -89.14
CA LYS A 325 -18.07 -24.34 -87.72
C LYS A 325 -16.86 -23.67 -87.08
N ILE A 326 -15.64 -24.11 -87.41
CA ILE A 326 -14.40 -23.45 -86.95
C ILE A 326 -14.32 -22.01 -87.49
N ALA A 327 -14.67 -21.77 -88.76
CA ALA A 327 -14.68 -20.43 -89.34
C ALA A 327 -15.72 -19.51 -88.68
N GLN A 328 -16.93 -20.03 -88.41
CA GLN A 328 -17.97 -19.30 -87.67
C GLN A 328 -17.52 -18.94 -86.25
N TRP A 329 -16.94 -19.90 -85.51
CA TRP A 329 -16.43 -19.65 -84.16
C TRP A 329 -15.26 -18.66 -84.11
N LYS A 330 -14.37 -18.66 -85.11
CA LYS A 330 -13.30 -17.66 -85.24
C LYS A 330 -13.84 -16.25 -85.55
N ALA A 331 -14.91 -16.13 -86.33
CA ALA A 331 -15.54 -14.85 -86.63
C ALA A 331 -16.29 -14.27 -85.42
N ASP A 332 -16.94 -15.10 -84.62
CA ASP A 332 -17.68 -14.70 -83.42
C ASP A 332 -16.78 -14.51 -82.17
N GLN A 333 -15.56 -15.04 -82.22
CA GLN A 333 -14.57 -15.00 -81.14
C GLN A 333 -14.29 -13.60 -80.57
N PRO A 334 -14.00 -12.54 -81.35
CA PRO A 334 -13.69 -11.21 -80.81
C PRO A 334 -14.88 -10.57 -80.09
N GLU A 335 -16.11 -10.76 -80.60
CA GLU A 335 -17.31 -10.20 -79.98
C GLU A 335 -17.66 -10.90 -78.67
N GLN A 336 -17.57 -12.22 -78.64
CA GLN A 336 -17.85 -13.01 -77.44
C GLN A 336 -16.75 -12.83 -76.40
N THR A 337 -15.47 -12.77 -76.81
CA THR A 337 -14.36 -12.44 -75.89
C THR A 337 -14.53 -11.04 -75.30
N ARG A 338 -15.00 -10.06 -76.09
CA ARG A 338 -15.32 -8.71 -75.56
C ARG A 338 -16.47 -8.77 -74.55
N LYS A 339 -17.54 -9.51 -74.84
CA LYS A 339 -18.70 -9.68 -73.93
C LYS A 339 -18.30 -10.36 -72.61
N VAL A 340 -17.43 -11.36 -72.65
CA VAL A 340 -16.94 -12.08 -71.45
C VAL A 340 -15.90 -11.26 -70.66
N ARG A 341 -15.07 -10.46 -71.33
CA ARG A 341 -14.05 -9.62 -70.67
C ARG A 341 -14.61 -8.33 -70.05
N LEU A 342 -15.69 -7.77 -70.61
CA LEU A 342 -16.38 -6.58 -70.09
C LEU A 342 -16.77 -6.67 -68.59
N PRO A 343 -17.37 -7.77 -68.10
CA PRO A 343 -17.70 -7.92 -66.67
C PRO A 343 -16.48 -8.15 -65.76
N CYS A 344 -15.35 -8.62 -66.30
CA CYS A 344 -14.14 -8.93 -65.52
C CYS A 344 -13.17 -7.74 -65.36
N ARG A 345 -13.52 -6.55 -65.86
CA ARG A 345 -12.67 -5.35 -65.74
C ARG A 345 -12.76 -4.81 -64.30
N PRO A 346 -11.67 -4.78 -63.52
CA PRO A 346 -11.72 -4.50 -62.08
C PRO A 346 -12.21 -3.09 -61.70
N HIS A 347 -12.36 -2.18 -62.67
CA HIS A 347 -12.80 -0.80 -62.44
C HIS A 347 -14.27 -0.67 -62.02
N LEU A 348 -15.12 -1.68 -62.27
CA LEU A 348 -16.53 -1.70 -61.87
C LEU A 348 -16.78 -2.41 -60.53
N CYS A 349 -15.79 -3.13 -59.99
CA CYS A 349 -15.90 -3.84 -58.71
C CYS A 349 -15.25 -3.09 -57.54
N TYR A 350 -14.64 -1.91 -57.76
CA TYR A 350 -13.96 -1.12 -56.72
C TYR A 350 -14.79 0.07 -56.20
N THR A 351 -16.03 0.27 -56.66
CA THR A 351 -16.87 1.43 -56.30
C THR A 351 -18.24 1.07 -55.69
N SER A 352 -18.50 -0.18 -55.30
CA SER A 352 -19.64 -0.48 -54.42
C SER A 352 -19.16 -0.41 -52.97
N ARG A 353 -19.24 0.80 -52.42
CA ARG A 353 -19.03 1.12 -51.00
C ARG A 353 -20.21 0.66 -50.17
#